data_AF-A0A6I9XEN7-F1
#
_entry.id   AF-A0A6I9XEN7-F1
#
_cell.length_a   1.000
_cell.length_b   1.000
_cell.length_c   1.000
_cell.angle_alpha   90.00
_cell.angle_beta   90.00
_cell.angle_gamma   90.00
#
_symmetry.space_group_name_H-M   'P 1'
#
loop_
_entity.id
_entity.type
_entity.pdbx_description
1 polymer ?
#
loop_
_entity_poly.entity_id
_entity_poly.type
_entity_poly.pdbx_seq_one_letter_code
_entity_poly.pdbx_strand_id
1 'polypeptide(L)'
;MYIRNFGKINTKQAYVQWNEDNLDRDIQTEEIETQEKWTQHPGETALVSGGPKSSHDVTAITPKIDSQRLANFLRSACQVIEVLLEEDQVATQPRRNLRSRPSSLSISDRCFQLNTNLPFLDGRRISCLHISQAQRQALLSVHGLPETSNDLSLDSKYIICVWNVWQPSSPQKLLLCESQVTCCCFSPCKATLVFAGTVDGSVLVWDLREDSRMHQCMKVNETDWTFRSPTFSTDGVFTAINHACTVLTIEPVSTSVFKEQNCGFSYLSVQEEMLGLSFQIASMDENGTLNLWVVVELQKGDLSGSQNDLGLIPGGKIKLVHSSTVQLNCSISPKDYTFLGVPQTLNIKFLPSNPNHFVVGTDAGFVSHGTRHELKVPPKWFKPQQGGPRATQVNAIDFSPFGKPIFLVGCSDGSIRLHQMASELPLMQWNNSTAGQSVVTLQWALTRPAVFFVLDATSVVYIWDLLENDLSPVAKQPVWSDKITTMAVLGEPEKPSGVLGIALAKESGIIDIKYVKKIWALPQPDEAEKLNLLLQQAL
;
A
#
# COMPACT_ATOMS: atom_id res chain seq x y z
N MET A 1 -13.13 83.64 97.59
CA MET A 1 -12.45 84.18 98.79
C MET A 1 -10.96 83.94 98.56
N TYR A 2 -10.03 84.88 98.41
CA TYR A 2 -10.00 86.33 98.60
C TYR A 2 -8.94 86.95 97.65
N ILE A 3 -9.31 88.10 97.08
CA ILE A 3 -8.53 89.28 96.65
C ILE A 3 -9.13 89.71 95.30
N ARG A 4 -10.05 90.67 95.19
CA ARG A 4 -10.17 91.93 95.94
C ARG A 4 -8.82 92.60 96.18
N ASN A 5 -8.33 93.36 95.20
CA ASN A 5 -8.42 94.82 95.30
C ASN A 5 -7.35 95.49 94.45
N PHE A 6 -7.80 96.47 93.64
CA PHE A 6 -6.98 97.46 92.94
C PHE A 6 -5.87 96.93 92.03
N GLY A 7 -6.07 97.12 90.73
CA GLY A 7 -5.03 97.08 89.72
C GLY A 7 -5.33 98.13 88.64
N LYS A 8 -5.37 99.44 88.91
CA LYS A 8 -4.14 100.23 88.98
C LYS A 8 -3.12 99.55 89.87
N ILE A 9 -2.03 99.07 89.26
CA ILE A 9 -0.85 98.51 89.93
C ILE A 9 -1.23 97.37 90.91
N ASN A 10 -1.12 96.12 90.41
CA ASN A 10 -1.04 94.83 91.14
C ASN A 10 -2.32 94.08 91.64
N THR A 11 -3.00 93.31 90.74
CA THR A 11 -3.65 91.95 90.97
C THR A 11 -5.09 91.85 91.60
N LYS A 12 -5.85 90.71 91.70
CA LYS A 12 -5.59 89.24 91.87
C LYS A 12 -6.78 88.25 91.54
N GLN A 13 -6.63 86.97 91.92
CA GLN A 13 -6.99 85.67 91.28
C GLN A 13 -8.07 84.75 91.96
N ALA A 14 -8.47 83.67 91.22
CA ALA A 14 -8.72 82.23 91.60
C ALA A 14 -10.20 81.70 91.60
N TYR A 15 -10.60 80.43 91.33
CA TYR A 15 -10.08 79.11 90.80
C TYR A 15 -11.34 78.23 90.41
N VAL A 16 -11.39 77.55 89.25
CA VAL A 16 -11.33 76.09 88.89
C VAL A 16 -12.34 75.08 89.48
N GLN A 17 -13.08 74.40 88.58
CA GLN A 17 -13.11 72.93 88.42
C GLN A 17 -13.33 72.63 86.92
N TRP A 18 -12.43 71.89 86.27
CA TRP A 18 -12.61 71.42 84.89
C TRP A 18 -12.71 69.89 84.93
N ASN A 19 -13.94 69.39 84.85
CA ASN A 19 -14.24 67.95 84.85
C ASN A 19 -14.03 67.36 83.43
N GLU A 20 -12.93 67.74 82.76
CA GLU A 20 -12.77 67.54 81.31
C GLU A 20 -12.34 66.13 80.89
N ASP A 21 -11.83 65.32 81.82
CA ASP A 21 -11.16 64.08 81.43
C ASP A 21 -11.93 62.81 81.85
N ASN A 22 -13.27 62.86 81.83
CA ASN A 22 -14.12 61.68 82.00
C ASN A 22 -14.91 61.40 80.70
N LEU A 23 -14.18 61.00 79.65
CA LEU A 23 -14.77 60.65 78.36
C LEU A 23 -14.86 59.11 78.23
N ASP A 24 -16.08 58.58 78.33
CA ASP A 24 -16.37 57.20 77.91
C ASP A 24 -16.35 57.13 76.37
N ARG A 25 -15.71 56.09 75.83
CA ARG A 25 -15.69 55.82 74.38
C ARG A 25 -16.15 54.40 74.11
N ASP A 26 -17.29 54.30 73.43
CA ASP A 26 -17.73 53.04 72.86
C ASP A 26 -16.96 52.77 71.57
N ILE A 27 -16.47 51.54 71.42
CA ILE A 27 -15.72 51.11 70.24
C ILE A 27 -16.49 49.94 69.62
N GLN A 28 -16.92 50.12 68.36
CA GLN A 28 -17.55 49.08 67.56
C GLN A 28 -16.64 48.76 66.37
N THR A 29 -16.34 47.49 66.17
CA THR A 29 -15.58 47.02 65.00
C THR A 29 -16.52 46.85 63.81
N GLU A 30 -15.99 47.09 62.61
CA GLU A 30 -16.71 46.85 61.35
C GLU A 30 -17.04 45.37 61.14
N GLU A 31 -18.10 45.11 60.37
CA GLU A 31 -18.54 43.76 60.05
C GLU A 31 -17.65 43.14 58.95
N ILE A 32 -17.37 41.85 59.05
CA ILE A 32 -16.46 41.16 58.11
C ILE A 32 -17.26 40.65 56.92
N GLU A 33 -16.95 41.17 55.73
CA GLU A 33 -17.50 40.64 54.48
C GLU A 33 -16.91 39.26 54.17
N THR A 34 -17.78 38.27 53.98
CA THR A 34 -17.38 36.91 53.55
C THR A 34 -18.03 36.57 52.21
N GLN A 35 -17.27 35.91 51.32
CA GLN A 35 -17.77 35.41 50.04
C GLN A 35 -17.40 33.94 49.88
N GLU A 36 -18.40 33.11 49.60
CA GLU A 36 -18.20 31.71 49.25
C GLU A 36 -17.79 31.57 47.77
N LYS A 37 -16.71 30.85 47.54
CA LYS A 37 -16.22 30.49 46.20
C LYS A 37 -15.91 29.00 46.18
N TRP A 38 -16.30 28.33 45.12
CA TRP A 38 -15.93 26.93 44.89
C TRP A 38 -14.76 26.84 43.89
N THR A 39 -13.97 25.78 44.02
CA THR A 39 -12.91 25.40 43.08
C THR A 39 -13.03 23.91 42.78
N GLN A 40 -12.72 23.49 41.55
CA GLN A 40 -12.76 22.08 41.14
C GLN A 40 -11.45 21.69 40.47
N HIS A 41 -10.82 20.59 40.91
CA HIS A 41 -9.62 20.08 40.26
C HIS A 41 -9.64 18.54 40.12
N PRO A 42 -9.46 17.98 38.90
CA PRO A 42 -9.31 18.68 37.62
C PRO A 42 -10.66 19.19 37.06
N GLY A 43 -10.63 20.32 36.36
CA GLY A 43 -11.83 20.91 35.74
C GLY A 43 -12.04 20.45 34.29
N GLU A 44 -13.28 20.14 33.91
CA GLU A 44 -13.64 19.75 32.54
C GLU A 44 -13.82 20.95 31.59
N THR A 45 -13.94 22.17 32.13
CA THR A 45 -14.11 23.42 31.36
C THR A 45 -13.13 24.50 31.84
N ALA A 46 -12.98 25.58 31.07
CA ALA A 46 -12.05 26.68 31.37
C ALA A 46 -12.33 27.43 32.70
N LEU A 47 -13.48 27.18 33.32
CA LEU A 47 -13.84 27.72 34.63
C LEU A 47 -13.58 26.67 35.71
N VAL A 48 -12.45 26.82 36.38
CA VAL A 48 -11.97 25.95 37.47
C VAL A 48 -12.41 26.48 38.85
N SER A 49 -13.10 27.63 38.88
CA SER A 49 -13.67 28.25 40.07
C SER A 49 -14.93 29.06 39.76
N GLY A 50 -15.84 29.14 40.73
CA GLY A 50 -17.10 29.88 40.60
C GLY A 50 -17.61 30.47 41.91
N GLY A 51 -18.40 31.55 41.76
CA GLY A 51 -19.09 32.29 42.82
C GLY A 51 -20.18 33.17 42.16
N PRO A 52 -21.08 33.83 42.92
CA PRO A 52 -22.17 34.63 42.36
C PRO A 52 -21.60 35.80 41.53
N LYS A 53 -21.78 35.74 40.20
CA LYS A 53 -21.31 36.77 39.26
C LYS A 53 -22.42 37.80 39.04
N SER A 54 -22.10 39.09 39.15
CA SER A 54 -22.91 40.16 38.55
C SER A 54 -22.86 40.03 37.03
N SER A 55 -24.03 40.17 36.40
CA SER A 55 -24.28 39.87 34.99
C SER A 55 -23.70 40.90 34.02
N HIS A 56 -22.38 41.15 34.04
CA HIS A 56 -21.73 41.95 33.01
C HIS A 56 -20.41 41.31 32.57
N ASP A 57 -20.31 41.15 31.25
CA ASP A 57 -19.15 40.81 30.44
C ASP A 57 -18.62 39.38 30.46
N VAL A 58 -19.36 38.51 29.76
CA VAL A 58 -18.71 37.50 28.90
C VAL A 58 -19.22 37.74 27.48
N THR A 59 -18.61 38.69 26.77
CA THR A 59 -18.65 38.67 25.31
C THR A 59 -18.11 37.31 24.87
N ALA A 60 -18.98 36.48 24.30
CA ALA A 60 -18.60 35.20 23.72
C ALA A 60 -17.41 35.45 22.78
N ILE A 61 -16.22 35.01 23.20
CA ILE A 61 -15.04 35.00 22.36
C ILE A 61 -15.40 34.03 21.24
N THR A 62 -15.81 34.54 20.08
CA THR A 62 -15.83 33.74 18.86
C THR A 62 -14.43 33.18 18.75
N PRO A 63 -14.22 31.85 18.87
CA PRO A 63 -12.89 31.31 18.81
C PRO A 63 -12.27 31.77 17.50
N LYS A 64 -11.06 32.33 17.55
CA LYS A 64 -10.26 32.55 16.34
C LYS A 64 -9.92 31.16 15.81
N ILE A 65 -10.83 30.59 15.05
CA ILE A 65 -10.67 29.27 14.45
C ILE A 65 -9.69 29.46 13.31
N ASP A 66 -8.51 28.86 13.46
CA ASP A 66 -7.57 28.70 12.36
C ASP A 66 -8.25 27.81 11.29
N SER A 67 -8.70 28.46 10.22
CA SER A 67 -9.41 27.81 9.11
C SER A 67 -8.59 26.68 8.48
N GLN A 68 -7.27 26.79 8.44
CA GLN A 68 -6.40 25.78 7.85
C GLN A 68 -6.26 24.58 8.77
N ARG A 69 -6.11 24.82 10.07
CA ARG A 69 -6.12 23.76 11.08
C ARG A 69 -7.47 23.04 11.13
N LEU A 70 -8.58 23.77 11.08
CA LEU A 70 -9.92 23.17 11.03
C LEU A 70 -10.11 22.36 9.75
N ALA A 71 -9.74 22.89 8.59
CA ALA A 71 -9.87 22.17 7.32
C ALA A 71 -9.04 20.87 7.30
N ASN A 72 -7.84 20.88 7.88
CA ASN A 72 -7.01 19.68 8.00
C ASN A 72 -7.65 18.65 8.96
N PHE A 73 -8.17 19.10 10.10
CA PHE A 73 -8.88 18.23 11.04
C PHE A 73 -10.11 17.60 10.37
N LEU A 74 -10.94 18.41 9.70
CA LEU A 74 -12.13 17.93 9.00
C LEU A 74 -11.76 16.93 7.90
N ARG A 75 -10.71 17.20 7.09
CA ARG A 75 -10.24 16.22 6.09
C ARG A 75 -9.88 14.88 6.72
N SER A 76 -9.13 14.89 7.82
CA SER A 76 -8.76 13.65 8.52
C SER A 76 -9.95 12.94 9.17
N ALA A 77 -10.86 13.69 9.79
CA ALA A 77 -12.03 13.13 10.47
C ALA A 77 -13.03 12.56 9.46
N CYS A 78 -13.31 13.28 8.37
CA CYS A 78 -14.20 12.82 7.30
C CYS A 78 -13.70 11.53 6.67
N GLN A 79 -12.39 11.40 6.44
CA GLN A 79 -11.81 10.16 5.90
C GLN A 79 -12.05 8.96 6.84
N VAL A 80 -11.85 9.14 8.15
CA VAL A 80 -12.11 8.06 9.13
C VAL A 80 -13.60 7.72 9.18
N ILE A 81 -14.47 8.74 9.19
CA ILE A 81 -15.92 8.54 9.21
C ILE A 81 -16.39 7.80 7.95
N GLU A 82 -15.88 8.17 6.78
CA GLU A 82 -16.20 7.51 5.50
C GLU A 82 -15.80 6.03 5.53
N VAL A 83 -14.58 5.71 5.96
CA VAL A 83 -14.14 4.31 6.11
C VAL A 83 -15.06 3.53 7.05
N LEU A 84 -15.42 4.10 8.20
CA LEU A 84 -16.29 3.42 9.18
C LEU A 84 -17.72 3.22 8.67
N LEU A 85 -18.26 4.19 7.93
CA LEU A 85 -19.58 4.08 7.31
C LEU A 85 -19.59 3.01 6.21
N GLU A 86 -18.55 2.93 5.40
CA GLU A 86 -18.43 1.88 4.38
C GLU A 86 -18.21 0.50 5.00
N GLU A 87 -17.41 0.40 6.07
CA GLU A 87 -17.24 -0.85 6.81
C GLU A 87 -18.56 -1.35 7.40
N ASP A 88 -19.34 -0.46 8.03
CA ASP A 88 -20.67 -0.79 8.55
C ASP A 88 -21.64 -1.16 7.41
N GLN A 89 -21.58 -0.46 6.28
CA GLN A 89 -22.41 -0.78 5.12
C GLN A 89 -22.06 -2.15 4.52
N VAL A 90 -20.79 -2.50 4.41
CA VAL A 90 -20.34 -3.83 3.94
C VAL A 90 -20.70 -4.92 4.95
N ALA A 91 -20.63 -4.63 6.25
CA ALA A 91 -21.02 -5.56 7.32
C ALA A 91 -22.55 -5.80 7.37
N THR A 92 -23.34 -4.75 7.13
CA THR A 92 -24.81 -4.78 7.15
C THR A 92 -25.43 -5.19 5.82
N GLN A 93 -24.67 -5.14 4.71
CA GLN A 93 -25.15 -5.65 3.43
C GLN A 93 -25.62 -7.09 3.62
N PRO A 94 -26.91 -7.38 3.34
CA PRO A 94 -27.42 -8.74 3.45
C PRO A 94 -26.55 -9.58 2.54
N ARG A 95 -26.14 -10.77 3.00
CA ARG A 95 -25.47 -11.79 2.18
C ARG A 95 -26.15 -11.78 0.82
N ARG A 96 -25.58 -11.08 -0.16
CA ARG A 96 -26.23 -10.93 -1.46
C ARG A 96 -26.07 -12.32 -2.04
N ASN A 97 -27.12 -13.11 -1.85
CA ASN A 97 -27.29 -14.39 -2.46
C ASN A 97 -27.23 -14.11 -3.96
N LEU A 98 -26.03 -14.21 -4.54
CA LEU A 98 -25.90 -14.71 -5.89
C LEU A 98 -26.82 -15.93 -5.92
N ARG A 99 -27.96 -15.82 -6.62
CA ARG A 99 -28.91 -16.91 -6.85
C ARG A 99 -28.27 -17.97 -7.75
N SER A 100 -27.09 -18.46 -7.39
CA SER A 100 -26.63 -19.80 -7.72
C SER A 100 -26.90 -20.64 -6.49
N ARG A 101 -27.65 -21.74 -6.67
CA ARG A 101 -27.85 -22.83 -5.68
C ARG A 101 -26.65 -22.93 -4.72
N PRO A 102 -26.85 -23.04 -3.39
CA PRO A 102 -25.76 -23.35 -2.49
C PRO A 102 -25.23 -24.74 -2.84
N SER A 103 -24.26 -24.81 -3.73
CA SER A 103 -23.34 -25.95 -3.78
C SER A 103 -22.49 -25.83 -2.52
N SER A 104 -22.34 -26.92 -1.79
CA SER A 104 -21.54 -27.09 -0.57
C SER A 104 -20.04 -26.78 -0.70
N LEU A 105 -19.61 -26.06 -1.76
CA LEU A 105 -18.24 -25.96 -2.26
C LEU A 105 -17.76 -24.52 -2.52
N SER A 106 -18.47 -23.47 -2.07
CA SER A 106 -18.00 -22.09 -2.28
C SER A 106 -16.67 -21.83 -1.54
N ILE A 107 -15.70 -21.17 -2.16
CA ILE A 107 -14.39 -20.87 -1.53
C ILE A 107 -14.50 -19.71 -0.52
N SER A 108 -15.45 -18.81 -0.74
CA SER A 108 -15.58 -17.56 0.01
C SER A 108 -16.80 -17.54 0.94
N ASP A 109 -16.64 -16.90 2.10
CA ASP A 109 -17.72 -16.63 3.06
C ASP A 109 -18.37 -15.25 2.84
N ARG A 110 -17.58 -14.28 2.35
CA ARG A 110 -18.04 -12.91 2.05
C ARG A 110 -17.50 -12.48 0.68
N CYS A 111 -18.30 -11.73 -0.07
CA CYS A 111 -17.91 -11.17 -1.36
C CYS A 111 -18.52 -9.78 -1.47
N PHE A 112 -17.75 -8.82 -1.96
CA PHE A 112 -18.24 -7.50 -2.36
C PHE A 112 -17.52 -7.06 -3.63
N GLN A 113 -18.05 -6.05 -4.30
CA GLN A 113 -17.51 -5.55 -5.56
C GLN A 113 -17.02 -4.12 -5.36
N LEU A 114 -15.87 -3.77 -5.93
CA LEU A 114 -15.43 -2.36 -6.00
C LEU A 114 -16.27 -1.62 -7.03
N ASN A 115 -16.63 -0.37 -6.73
CA ASN A 115 -17.48 0.43 -7.59
C ASN A 115 -16.75 0.89 -8.86
N THR A 116 -16.79 0.02 -9.86
CA THR A 116 -16.23 0.22 -11.20
C THR A 116 -17.25 0.82 -12.17
N ASN A 117 -18.50 1.05 -11.72
CA ASN A 117 -19.57 1.65 -12.49
C ASN A 117 -19.43 3.18 -12.57
N LEU A 118 -18.25 3.65 -12.95
CA LEU A 118 -17.95 5.06 -13.16
C LEU A 118 -17.94 5.33 -14.67
N PRO A 119 -18.47 6.47 -15.13
CA PRO A 119 -18.63 6.77 -16.56
C PRO A 119 -17.31 6.74 -17.35
N PHE A 120 -16.18 7.03 -16.70
CA PHE A 120 -14.85 6.98 -17.30
C PHE A 120 -14.19 5.60 -17.25
N LEU A 121 -14.73 4.65 -16.47
CA LEU A 121 -14.27 3.25 -16.41
C LEU A 121 -15.16 2.30 -17.21
N ASP A 122 -16.35 2.74 -17.60
CA ASP A 122 -17.30 1.92 -18.35
C ASP A 122 -16.71 1.44 -19.69
N GLY A 123 -16.93 0.16 -20.00
CA GLY A 123 -16.40 -0.47 -21.21
C GLY A 123 -14.88 -0.65 -21.26
N ARG A 124 -14.14 -0.43 -20.17
CA ARG A 124 -12.67 -0.65 -20.13
C ARG A 124 -12.33 -2.01 -19.53
N ARG A 125 -11.45 -2.74 -20.21
CA ARG A 125 -10.95 -4.05 -19.72
C ARG A 125 -9.82 -3.85 -18.70
N ILE A 126 -9.77 -4.73 -17.69
CA ILE A 126 -8.68 -4.72 -16.70
C ILE A 126 -7.55 -5.65 -17.15
N SER A 127 -6.34 -5.09 -17.31
CA SER A 127 -5.15 -5.84 -17.72
C SER A 127 -4.34 -6.36 -16.53
N CYS A 128 -4.25 -5.60 -15.44
CA CYS A 128 -3.39 -5.91 -14.29
C CYS A 128 -4.07 -5.55 -12.97
N LEU A 129 -3.84 -6.38 -11.95
CA LEU A 129 -4.15 -6.14 -10.55
C LEU A 129 -2.89 -6.32 -9.71
N HIS A 130 -2.65 -5.40 -8.79
CA HIS A 130 -1.51 -5.50 -7.87
C HIS A 130 -1.87 -4.97 -6.49
N ILE A 131 -1.53 -5.71 -5.43
CA ILE A 131 -1.79 -5.32 -4.05
C ILE A 131 -0.47 -4.88 -3.40
N SER A 132 -0.52 -3.80 -2.61
CA SER A 132 0.68 -3.34 -1.89
C SER A 132 1.08 -4.32 -0.79
N GLN A 133 2.38 -4.63 -0.72
CA GLN A 133 2.95 -5.42 0.37
C GLN A 133 3.04 -4.64 1.69
N ALA A 134 3.28 -3.32 1.60
CA ALA A 134 3.34 -2.43 2.76
C ALA A 134 1.96 -2.14 3.36
N GLN A 135 0.99 -1.88 2.49
CA GLN A 135 -0.35 -1.46 2.89
C GLN A 135 -1.38 -2.38 2.21
N ARG A 136 -1.67 -3.52 2.85
CA ARG A 136 -2.40 -4.62 2.21
C ARG A 136 -3.87 -4.34 1.87
N GLN A 137 -4.38 -3.18 2.26
CA GLN A 137 -5.65 -2.64 1.80
C GLN A 137 -5.58 -1.82 0.51
N ALA A 138 -4.38 -1.44 0.05
CA ALA A 138 -4.20 -0.68 -1.19
C ALA A 138 -4.10 -1.63 -2.39
N LEU A 139 -4.96 -1.41 -3.40
CA LEU A 139 -5.05 -2.21 -4.62
C LEU A 139 -4.90 -1.29 -5.84
N LEU A 140 -4.07 -1.70 -6.80
CA LEU A 140 -4.00 -1.12 -8.15
C LEU A 140 -4.86 -1.94 -9.10
N SER A 141 -5.57 -1.24 -9.97
CA SER A 141 -6.20 -1.82 -11.15
C SER A 141 -5.85 -1.00 -12.38
N VAL A 142 -5.34 -1.66 -13.42
CA VAL A 142 -4.99 -1.03 -14.69
C VAL A 142 -6.12 -1.26 -15.69
N HIS A 143 -6.70 -0.17 -16.19
CA HIS A 143 -7.80 -0.15 -17.14
C HIS A 143 -7.31 0.27 -18.53
N GLY A 144 -7.69 -0.53 -19.53
CA GLY A 144 -7.40 -0.30 -20.94
C GLY A 144 -8.19 0.85 -21.55
N LEU A 145 -8.16 0.91 -22.88
CA LEU A 145 -9.02 1.81 -23.66
C LEU A 145 -10.47 1.29 -23.64
N PRO A 146 -11.47 2.18 -23.75
CA PRO A 146 -12.86 1.77 -23.77
C PRO A 146 -13.21 1.11 -25.11
N GLU A 147 -14.09 0.11 -25.09
CA GLU A 147 -14.57 -0.55 -26.31
C GLU A 147 -15.42 0.37 -27.19
N THR A 148 -16.13 1.32 -26.57
CA THR A 148 -16.95 2.34 -27.22
C THR A 148 -16.53 3.72 -26.74
N SER A 149 -16.30 4.65 -27.66
CA SER A 149 -15.98 6.04 -27.31
C SER A 149 -17.20 6.74 -26.71
N ASN A 150 -17.02 7.37 -25.56
CA ASN A 150 -18.02 8.16 -24.84
C ASN A 150 -17.79 9.68 -25.03
N ASP A 151 -17.03 10.08 -26.06
CA ASP A 151 -16.61 11.47 -26.36
C ASP A 151 -15.90 12.17 -25.18
N LEU A 152 -15.31 11.40 -24.26
CA LEU A 152 -14.51 11.92 -23.16
C LEU A 152 -13.06 12.07 -23.64
N SER A 153 -12.37 13.15 -23.23
CA SER A 153 -10.94 13.33 -23.54
C SER A 153 -10.03 12.25 -22.91
N LEU A 154 -10.60 11.34 -22.14
CA LEU A 154 -9.93 10.22 -21.47
C LEU A 154 -9.96 8.95 -22.32
N ASP A 155 -10.75 8.90 -23.38
CA ASP A 155 -10.94 7.68 -24.20
C ASP A 155 -9.66 7.25 -24.92
N SER A 156 -8.74 8.19 -25.16
CA SER A 156 -7.41 7.90 -25.73
C SER A 156 -6.34 7.57 -24.69
N LYS A 157 -6.69 7.50 -23.39
CA LYS A 157 -5.74 7.34 -22.28
C LYS A 157 -5.99 6.05 -21.51
N TYR A 158 -4.93 5.47 -20.97
CA TYR A 158 -4.99 4.35 -20.02
C TYR A 158 -5.12 4.90 -18.60
N ILE A 159 -5.89 4.20 -17.75
CA ILE A 159 -6.20 4.67 -16.40
C ILE A 159 -5.74 3.62 -15.37
N ILE A 160 -4.94 4.04 -14.40
CA ILE A 160 -4.62 3.22 -13.23
C ILE A 160 -5.42 3.77 -12.05
N CYS A 161 -6.25 2.93 -11.45
CA CYS A 161 -7.00 3.29 -10.25
C CYS A 161 -6.29 2.75 -9.00
N VAL A 162 -6.11 3.61 -8.01
CA VAL A 162 -5.66 3.24 -6.67
C VAL A 162 -6.89 3.13 -5.77
N TRP A 163 -7.18 1.92 -5.32
CA TRP A 163 -8.30 1.59 -4.46
C TRP A 163 -7.84 1.36 -3.03
N ASN A 164 -8.72 1.66 -2.09
CA ASN A 164 -8.66 1.12 -0.74
C ASN A 164 -9.77 0.07 -0.64
N VAL A 165 -9.41 -1.18 -0.32
CA VAL A 165 -10.36 -2.30 -0.21
C VAL A 165 -11.42 -2.05 0.85
N TRP A 166 -11.11 -1.22 1.87
CA TRP A 166 -12.08 -0.80 2.89
C TRP A 166 -12.99 0.35 2.45
N GLN A 167 -12.69 0.99 1.32
CA GLN A 167 -13.52 2.04 0.71
C GLN A 167 -13.93 1.64 -0.72
N PRO A 168 -14.80 0.63 -0.90
CA PRO A 168 -15.23 0.17 -2.21
C PRO A 168 -16.00 1.19 -3.05
N SER A 169 -16.53 2.27 -2.45
CA SER A 169 -17.44 3.21 -3.12
C SER A 169 -16.79 4.01 -4.25
N SER A 170 -15.49 4.31 -4.14
CA SER A 170 -14.77 5.13 -5.12
C SER A 170 -13.25 4.91 -5.02
N PRO A 171 -12.51 5.08 -6.14
CA PRO A 171 -11.06 4.98 -6.11
C PRO A 171 -10.47 6.19 -5.39
N GLN A 172 -9.43 5.97 -4.57
CA GLN A 172 -8.76 7.05 -3.83
C GLN A 172 -7.97 7.99 -4.74
N LYS A 173 -7.35 7.44 -5.80
CA LYS A 173 -6.56 8.19 -6.78
C LYS A 173 -6.74 7.60 -8.18
N LEU A 174 -6.70 8.46 -9.18
CA LEU A 174 -6.72 8.12 -10.60
C LEU A 174 -5.43 8.61 -11.24
N LEU A 175 -4.70 7.70 -11.87
CA LEU A 175 -3.44 7.99 -12.56
C LEU A 175 -3.65 7.80 -14.06
N LEU A 176 -3.15 8.74 -14.87
CA LEU A 176 -3.23 8.69 -16.32
C LEU A 176 -1.92 8.23 -16.93
N CYS A 177 -2.05 7.44 -17.99
CA CYS A 177 -0.94 7.02 -18.83
C CYS A 177 -1.33 7.16 -20.31
N GLU A 178 -0.43 7.66 -21.13
CA GLU A 178 -0.66 7.82 -22.58
C GLU A 178 -0.46 6.51 -23.34
N SER A 179 0.37 5.61 -22.80
CA SER A 179 0.76 4.33 -23.42
C SER A 179 0.18 3.14 -22.66
N GLN A 180 0.10 1.97 -23.29
CA GLN A 180 -0.45 0.77 -22.65
C GLN A 180 0.46 0.32 -21.50
N VAL A 181 -0.12 0.23 -20.31
CA VAL A 181 0.56 -0.26 -19.11
C VAL A 181 0.55 -1.79 -19.10
N THR A 182 1.73 -2.38 -19.04
CA THR A 182 1.96 -3.83 -19.04
C THR A 182 2.13 -4.38 -17.63
N CYS A 183 2.80 -3.63 -16.76
CA CYS A 183 3.07 -4.01 -15.37
C CYS A 183 3.07 -2.79 -14.45
N CYS A 184 2.72 -3.00 -13.18
CA CYS A 184 2.73 -1.96 -12.17
C CYS A 184 3.04 -2.52 -10.78
N CYS A 185 3.60 -1.69 -9.91
CA CYS A 185 3.81 -2.03 -8.51
C CYS A 185 3.78 -0.80 -7.60
N PHE A 186 3.58 -1.04 -6.30
CA PHE A 186 3.74 -0.01 -5.27
C PHE A 186 5.18 0.06 -4.77
N SER A 187 5.55 1.19 -4.16
CA SER A 187 6.74 1.27 -3.33
C SER A 187 6.70 0.25 -2.16
N PRO A 188 7.84 -0.34 -1.78
CA PRO A 188 7.91 -1.52 -0.92
C PRO A 188 7.60 -1.24 0.56
N CYS A 189 7.93 -0.04 1.07
CA CYS A 189 7.80 0.28 2.51
C CYS A 189 6.51 1.03 2.86
N LYS A 190 6.04 1.90 1.96
CA LYS A 190 4.81 2.70 2.11
C LYS A 190 4.12 2.72 0.76
N ALA A 191 2.80 2.66 0.68
CA ALA A 191 2.06 2.78 -0.60
C ALA A 191 1.92 4.25 -1.03
N THR A 192 3.04 4.98 -1.12
CA THR A 192 3.07 6.41 -1.47
C THR A 192 3.47 6.65 -2.92
N LEU A 193 4.23 5.74 -3.54
CA LEU A 193 4.63 5.82 -4.93
C LEU A 193 4.05 4.64 -5.71
N VAL A 194 3.71 4.88 -6.97
CA VAL A 194 3.30 3.86 -7.93
C VAL A 194 4.26 3.89 -9.11
N PHE A 195 4.69 2.71 -9.54
CA PHE A 195 5.54 2.53 -10.70
C PHE A 195 4.77 1.76 -11.78
N ALA A 196 4.96 2.12 -13.04
CA ALA A 196 4.40 1.37 -14.16
C ALA A 196 5.38 1.28 -15.32
N GLY A 197 5.35 0.13 -15.99
CA GLY A 197 6.07 -0.11 -17.24
C GLY A 197 5.07 -0.09 -18.39
N THR A 198 5.49 0.46 -19.51
CA THR A 198 4.66 0.60 -20.70
C THR A 198 5.17 -0.25 -21.86
N VAL A 199 4.30 -0.46 -22.84
CA VAL A 199 4.61 -1.20 -24.07
C VAL A 199 5.67 -0.50 -24.92
N ASP A 200 5.82 0.82 -24.82
CA ASP A 200 6.85 1.57 -25.56
C ASP A 200 8.26 1.55 -24.91
N GLY A 201 8.43 0.87 -23.77
CA GLY A 201 9.70 0.82 -23.04
C GLY A 201 9.88 1.89 -21.96
N SER A 202 8.87 2.74 -21.75
CA SER A 202 8.94 3.77 -20.71
C SER A 202 8.69 3.21 -19.31
N VAL A 203 9.35 3.82 -18.33
CA VAL A 203 9.13 3.61 -16.90
C VAL A 203 8.58 4.89 -16.31
N LEU A 204 7.42 4.77 -15.67
CA LEU A 204 6.65 5.88 -15.14
C LEU A 204 6.55 5.80 -13.61
N VAL A 205 6.60 6.94 -12.95
CA VAL A 205 6.46 7.07 -11.50
C VAL A 205 5.41 8.11 -11.16
N TRP A 206 4.50 7.79 -10.24
CA TRP A 206 3.55 8.74 -9.65
C TRP A 206 3.78 8.85 -8.15
N ASP A 207 3.87 10.09 -7.65
CA ASP A 207 3.82 10.38 -6.22
C ASP A 207 2.37 10.66 -5.78
N LEU A 208 1.79 9.74 -5.02
CA LEU A 208 0.40 9.83 -4.55
C LEU A 208 0.21 10.93 -3.49
N ARG A 209 1.30 11.49 -2.95
CA ARG A 209 1.31 12.55 -1.94
C ARG A 209 1.17 13.94 -2.56
N GLU A 210 1.30 14.06 -3.88
CA GLU A 210 1.21 15.34 -4.59
C GLU A 210 -0.17 15.99 -4.42
N ASP A 211 -0.18 17.32 -4.41
CA ASP A 211 -1.41 18.10 -4.28
C ASP A 211 -2.26 17.97 -5.56
N SER A 212 -3.58 17.86 -5.43
CA SER A 212 -4.49 17.76 -6.58
C SER A 212 -4.37 18.96 -7.53
N ARG A 213 -3.93 20.12 -7.06
CA ARG A 213 -3.73 21.34 -7.86
C ARG A 213 -2.62 21.23 -8.91
N MET A 214 -1.72 20.27 -8.77
CA MET A 214 -0.67 19.98 -9.77
C MET A 214 -1.19 19.18 -10.96
N HIS A 215 -2.43 18.70 -10.90
CA HIS A 215 -2.96 17.70 -11.81
C HIS A 215 -4.24 18.19 -12.48
N GLN A 216 -4.66 17.48 -13.53
CA GLN A 216 -5.85 17.83 -14.28
C GLN A 216 -7.09 17.50 -13.45
N CYS A 217 -7.93 18.51 -13.19
CA CYS A 217 -9.25 18.32 -12.61
C CYS A 217 -10.30 18.39 -13.72
N MET A 218 -11.21 17.41 -13.76
CA MET A 218 -12.31 17.35 -14.71
C MET A 218 -13.60 17.00 -13.98
N LYS A 219 -14.68 17.69 -14.34
CA LYS A 219 -16.02 17.41 -13.83
C LYS A 219 -16.69 16.35 -14.69
N VAL A 220 -17.06 15.22 -14.08
CA VAL A 220 -17.77 14.11 -14.74
C VAL A 220 -19.02 13.80 -13.92
N ASN A 221 -20.20 13.80 -14.53
CA ASN A 221 -21.49 13.61 -13.85
C ASN A 221 -21.63 14.44 -12.56
N GLU A 222 -21.37 15.75 -12.67
CA GLU A 222 -21.44 16.73 -11.58
C GLU A 222 -20.44 16.55 -10.42
N THR A 223 -19.57 15.54 -10.47
CA THR A 223 -18.49 15.32 -9.51
C THR A 223 -17.14 15.71 -10.09
N ASP A 224 -16.31 16.39 -9.30
CA ASP A 224 -14.97 16.81 -9.69
C ASP A 224 -13.97 15.67 -9.43
N TRP A 225 -13.31 15.21 -10.49
CA TRP A 225 -12.32 14.14 -10.45
C TRP A 225 -10.93 14.68 -10.78
N THR A 226 -9.95 14.29 -9.98
CA THR A 226 -8.54 14.65 -10.22
C THR A 226 -7.81 13.48 -10.88
N PHE A 227 -7.28 13.72 -12.07
CA PHE A 227 -6.52 12.77 -12.87
C PHE A 227 -5.04 13.14 -12.87
N ARG A 228 -4.19 12.25 -12.35
CA ARG A 228 -2.77 12.52 -12.08
C ARG A 228 -1.88 12.07 -13.23
N SER A 229 -1.14 13.00 -13.80
CA SER A 229 -0.02 12.71 -14.71
C SER A 229 1.16 12.10 -13.94
N PRO A 230 2.04 11.32 -14.59
CA PRO A 230 3.26 10.79 -13.95
C PRO A 230 4.13 11.92 -13.43
N THR A 231 4.65 11.77 -12.21
CA THR A 231 5.62 12.69 -11.60
C THR A 231 6.94 12.67 -12.35
N PHE A 232 7.39 11.47 -12.71
CA PHE A 232 8.59 11.25 -13.51
C PHE A 232 8.31 10.25 -14.62
N SER A 233 8.79 10.55 -15.81
CA SER A 233 8.70 9.68 -16.98
C SER A 233 10.05 9.57 -17.65
N THR A 234 10.41 8.36 -18.07
CA THR A 234 11.55 8.16 -19.00
C THR A 234 11.17 8.42 -20.45
N ASP A 235 9.88 8.59 -20.77
CA ASP A 235 9.41 8.93 -22.11
C ASP A 235 9.98 10.27 -22.57
N GLY A 236 10.36 10.36 -23.84
CA GLY A 236 10.99 11.54 -24.44
C GLY A 236 12.40 11.87 -23.95
N VAL A 237 12.91 11.17 -22.93
CA VAL A 237 14.29 11.27 -22.47
C VAL A 237 15.13 10.28 -23.28
N PHE A 238 15.65 10.71 -24.43
CA PHE A 238 16.44 9.86 -25.32
C PHE A 238 17.84 9.55 -24.75
N THR A 239 17.90 8.70 -23.73
CA THR A 239 19.13 8.11 -23.21
C THR A 239 19.24 6.67 -23.69
N ALA A 240 20.47 6.23 -24.02
CA ALA A 240 20.73 4.84 -24.44
C ALA A 240 20.47 3.78 -23.34
N ILE A 241 20.04 4.23 -22.16
CA ILE A 241 19.89 3.45 -20.93
C ILE A 241 18.44 2.99 -20.75
N ASN A 242 17.48 3.70 -21.34
CA ASN A 242 16.06 3.35 -21.27
C ASN A 242 15.79 2.08 -22.09
N HIS A 243 14.72 1.36 -21.74
CA HIS A 243 14.31 0.21 -22.54
C HIS A 243 13.86 0.68 -23.92
N ALA A 244 14.36 0.02 -24.97
CA ALA A 244 13.92 0.24 -26.35
C ALA A 244 12.71 -0.62 -26.73
N CYS A 245 12.32 -1.52 -25.83
CA CYS A 245 11.37 -2.60 -26.04
C CYS A 245 10.39 -2.67 -24.87
N THR A 246 9.32 -3.45 -25.02
CA THR A 246 8.22 -3.54 -24.05
C THR A 246 8.74 -3.88 -22.64
N VAL A 247 8.34 -3.11 -21.61
CA VAL A 247 8.69 -3.44 -20.23
C VAL A 247 7.74 -4.54 -19.75
N LEU A 248 8.24 -5.73 -19.44
CA LEU A 248 7.41 -6.87 -19.04
C LEU A 248 7.07 -6.84 -17.54
N THR A 249 8.04 -6.49 -16.70
CA THR A 249 7.86 -6.51 -15.25
C THR A 249 8.62 -5.38 -14.56
N ILE A 250 8.00 -4.80 -13.55
CA ILE A 250 8.62 -3.86 -12.62
C ILE A 250 8.44 -4.37 -11.19
N GLU A 251 9.54 -4.55 -10.47
CA GLU A 251 9.54 -5.05 -9.09
C GLU A 251 10.40 -4.16 -8.17
N PRO A 252 9.93 -3.86 -6.96
CA PRO A 252 10.76 -3.19 -5.97
C PRO A 252 11.83 -4.14 -5.40
N VAL A 253 13.04 -3.61 -5.29
CA VAL A 253 14.19 -4.30 -4.72
C VAL A 253 14.35 -3.81 -3.29
N SER A 254 13.83 -4.58 -2.34
CA SER A 254 13.92 -4.27 -0.91
C SER A 254 15.35 -4.44 -0.42
N THR A 255 16.11 -3.34 -0.27
CA THR A 255 17.45 -3.34 0.34
C THR A 255 17.34 -3.43 1.86
N SER A 256 16.85 -4.55 2.39
CA SER A 256 17.08 -4.85 3.80
C SER A 256 18.56 -5.20 3.94
N VAL A 257 19.33 -4.33 4.60
CA VAL A 257 20.75 -4.50 4.90
C VAL A 257 21.00 -5.95 5.35
N PHE A 258 21.73 -6.69 4.52
CA PHE A 258 22.33 -7.95 4.91
C PHE A 258 23.22 -7.62 6.13
N LYS A 259 22.85 -8.09 7.33
CA LYS A 259 23.71 -8.01 8.52
C LYS A 259 24.89 -8.97 8.34
N GLU A 260 25.75 -8.73 7.37
CA GLU A 260 27.11 -9.26 7.45
C GLU A 260 27.87 -8.41 8.46
N GLN A 261 28.17 -9.02 9.60
CA GLN A 261 29.08 -8.47 10.58
C GLN A 261 30.47 -8.37 9.95
N ASN A 262 30.79 -7.26 9.29
CA ASN A 262 32.16 -6.78 9.13
C ASN A 262 32.22 -5.30 8.71
N CYS A 263 32.92 -4.53 9.57
CA CYS A 263 33.63 -3.28 9.32
C CYS A 263 32.84 -2.01 8.90
N GLY A 264 32.55 -1.21 9.93
CA GLY A 264 32.89 0.22 10.06
C GLY A 264 32.81 1.11 8.81
N PHE A 265 31.82 2.01 8.81
CA PHE A 265 31.64 3.26 8.06
C PHE A 265 30.30 3.27 7.29
N SER A 266 29.21 3.61 7.98
CA SER A 266 28.12 4.49 7.49
C SER A 266 26.89 4.39 8.42
N TYR A 267 26.93 5.07 9.57
CA TYR A 267 25.75 5.17 10.45
C TYR A 267 24.67 6.14 9.92
N LEU A 268 24.98 6.95 8.90
CA LEU A 268 24.06 7.96 8.35
C LEU A 268 23.15 7.41 7.23
N SER A 269 23.63 6.47 6.40
CA SER A 269 22.81 5.85 5.33
C SER A 269 21.69 4.97 5.87
N VAL A 270 21.95 4.28 7.00
CA VAL A 270 20.99 3.37 7.64
C VAL A 270 19.74 4.10 8.14
N GLN A 271 19.85 5.40 8.50
CA GLN A 271 18.71 6.16 9.01
C GLN A 271 17.76 6.65 7.91
N GLU A 272 18.27 7.00 6.72
CA GLU A 272 17.45 7.33 5.54
C GLU A 272 16.78 6.08 4.93
N GLU A 273 17.47 4.94 4.95
CA GLU A 273 16.91 3.63 4.57
C GLU A 273 15.83 3.15 5.55
N MET A 274 15.99 3.36 6.87
CA MET A 274 14.94 3.08 7.86
C MET A 274 13.68 3.94 7.67
N LEU A 275 13.80 5.13 7.08
CA LEU A 275 12.67 6.01 6.76
C LEU A 275 11.96 5.59 5.46
N GLY A 276 12.56 4.66 4.69
CA GLY A 276 12.06 4.18 3.40
C GLY A 276 12.14 5.24 2.28
N LEU A 277 13.10 6.16 2.38
CA LEU A 277 13.19 7.34 1.50
C LEU A 277 13.90 7.05 0.18
N SER A 278 14.79 6.05 0.15
CA SER A 278 15.44 5.58 -1.06
C SER A 278 15.39 4.05 -1.09
N PHE A 279 14.95 3.53 -2.22
CA PHE A 279 14.96 2.10 -2.52
C PHE A 279 15.22 1.94 -4.01
N GLN A 280 15.54 0.72 -4.41
CA GLN A 280 15.76 0.41 -5.81
C GLN A 280 14.49 -0.20 -6.43
N ILE A 281 14.26 0.09 -7.70
CA ILE A 281 13.24 -0.54 -8.52
C ILE A 281 13.94 -1.20 -9.70
N ALA A 282 13.53 -2.41 -10.04
CA ALA A 282 14.02 -3.15 -11.18
C ALA A 282 12.97 -3.15 -12.29
N SER A 283 13.36 -2.84 -13.52
CA SER A 283 12.53 -2.98 -14.72
C SER A 283 13.20 -3.94 -15.71
N MET A 284 12.43 -4.86 -16.27
CA MET A 284 12.91 -5.85 -17.23
C MET A 284 12.11 -5.75 -18.52
N ASP A 285 12.80 -5.78 -19.66
CA ASP A 285 12.17 -5.81 -20.97
C ASP A 285 12.11 -7.22 -21.60
N GLU A 286 11.42 -7.33 -22.73
CA GLU A 286 11.30 -8.55 -23.56
C GLU A 286 12.64 -9.09 -24.08
N ASN A 287 13.67 -8.27 -24.19
CA ASN A 287 15.00 -8.68 -24.64
C ASN A 287 15.88 -9.21 -23.49
N GLY A 288 15.35 -9.26 -22.27
CA GLY A 288 16.08 -9.70 -21.09
C GLY A 288 17.09 -8.67 -20.59
N THR A 289 16.92 -7.39 -20.91
CA THR A 289 17.70 -6.31 -20.29
C THR A 289 17.01 -5.92 -18.97
N LEU A 290 17.73 -6.10 -17.86
CA LEU A 290 17.28 -5.71 -16.52
C LEU A 290 17.96 -4.41 -16.11
N ASN A 291 17.17 -3.34 -15.96
CA ASN A 291 17.65 -2.05 -15.46
C ASN A 291 17.29 -1.89 -13.97
N LEU A 292 18.27 -1.50 -13.17
CA LEU A 292 18.08 -1.11 -11.77
C LEU A 292 18.09 0.41 -11.67
N TRP A 293 17.06 0.96 -11.04
CA TRP A 293 16.89 2.39 -10.81
C TRP A 293 16.87 2.68 -9.33
N VAL A 294 17.53 3.75 -8.90
CA VAL A 294 17.41 4.30 -7.55
C VAL A 294 16.34 5.37 -7.57
N VAL A 295 15.37 5.26 -6.68
CA VAL A 295 14.34 6.27 -6.46
C VAL A 295 14.92 7.36 -5.55
N VAL A 296 14.93 8.61 -6.02
CA VAL A 296 15.50 9.75 -5.30
C VAL A 296 14.40 10.78 -5.04
N GLU A 297 14.25 11.18 -3.78
CA GLU A 297 13.37 12.28 -3.36
C GLU A 297 14.16 13.59 -3.23
N LEU A 298 13.72 14.62 -3.94
CA LEU A 298 14.27 15.98 -3.93
C LEU A 298 13.68 16.77 -2.76
N GLN A 299 14.54 17.53 -2.08
CA GLN A 299 14.16 18.37 -0.93
C GLN A 299 13.15 19.47 -1.30
N LYS A 300 13.25 20.01 -2.53
CA LYS A 300 12.35 21.03 -3.08
C LYS A 300 12.03 20.66 -4.52
N GLY A 301 10.75 20.81 -4.89
CA GLY A 301 10.29 20.66 -6.26
C GLY A 301 10.30 22.01 -6.96
N ASP A 302 10.87 22.06 -8.16
CA ASP A 302 10.95 23.30 -8.94
C ASP A 302 9.66 23.50 -9.73
N LEU A 303 8.87 24.51 -9.36
CA LEU A 303 7.60 24.84 -10.02
C LEU A 303 7.76 25.29 -11.48
N SER A 304 8.97 25.70 -11.87
CA SER A 304 9.32 26.06 -13.25
C SER A 304 9.72 24.85 -14.11
N GLY A 305 9.74 23.64 -13.53
CA GLY A 305 10.35 22.47 -14.12
C GLY A 305 11.88 22.47 -13.99
N SER A 306 12.50 21.31 -14.19
CA SER A 306 13.96 21.15 -14.21
C SER A 306 14.45 21.08 -15.66
N GLN A 307 15.43 21.92 -16.03
CA GLN A 307 16.10 21.80 -17.33
C GLN A 307 17.07 20.61 -17.39
N ASN A 308 17.50 20.10 -16.23
CA ASN A 308 18.43 18.98 -16.13
C ASN A 308 17.71 17.63 -16.02
N ASP A 309 16.54 17.61 -15.39
CA ASP A 309 15.73 16.41 -15.20
C ASP A 309 14.51 16.46 -16.16
N LEU A 310 14.76 16.23 -17.45
CA LEU A 310 13.78 16.37 -18.54
C LEU A 310 12.51 15.52 -18.40
N GLY A 311 12.56 14.47 -17.56
CA GLY A 311 11.42 13.59 -17.28
C GLY A 311 10.55 14.02 -16.09
N LEU A 312 10.95 15.04 -15.33
CA LEU A 312 10.29 15.46 -14.08
C LEU A 312 9.24 16.54 -14.34
N ILE A 313 8.02 16.36 -13.85
CA ILE A 313 6.98 17.39 -13.95
C ILE A 313 7.31 18.63 -13.10
N PRO A 314 6.78 19.81 -13.46
CA PRO A 314 6.92 21.01 -12.61
C PRO A 314 6.38 20.78 -11.20
N GLY A 315 7.19 21.08 -10.19
CA GLY A 315 6.89 20.87 -8.77
C GLY A 315 7.05 19.43 -8.27
N GLY A 316 7.33 18.47 -9.16
CA GLY A 316 7.61 17.07 -8.82
C GLY A 316 8.86 16.95 -7.96
N LYS A 317 8.87 15.96 -7.06
CA LYS A 317 9.98 15.71 -6.13
C LYS A 317 10.64 14.37 -6.31
N ILE A 318 10.05 13.45 -7.06
CA ILE A 318 10.57 12.10 -7.20
C ILE A 318 11.20 11.93 -8.57
N LYS A 319 12.44 11.43 -8.62
CA LYS A 319 13.10 11.09 -9.88
C LYS A 319 13.72 9.71 -9.83
N LEU A 320 13.84 9.08 -10.99
CA LEU A 320 14.57 7.84 -11.17
C LEU A 320 15.98 8.15 -11.66
N VAL A 321 16.98 7.55 -10.99
CA VAL A 321 18.37 7.59 -11.42
C VAL A 321 18.79 6.16 -11.76
N HIS A 322 19.28 5.96 -12.99
CA HIS A 322 19.80 4.65 -13.38
C HIS A 322 21.01 4.27 -12.52
N SER A 323 21.03 3.02 -12.05
CA SER A 323 22.09 2.48 -11.20
C SER A 323 22.96 1.48 -11.96
N SER A 324 22.35 0.50 -12.61
CA SER A 324 23.07 -0.53 -13.37
C SER A 324 22.13 -1.26 -14.34
N THR A 325 22.73 -1.90 -15.33
CA THR A 325 22.05 -2.76 -16.30
C THR A 325 22.67 -4.14 -16.23
N VAL A 326 21.84 -5.18 -16.20
CA VAL A 326 22.26 -6.58 -16.24
C VAL A 326 21.61 -7.21 -17.47
N GLN A 327 22.42 -7.76 -18.37
CA GLN A 327 21.89 -8.52 -19.51
C GLN A 327 21.65 -9.96 -19.09
N LEU A 328 20.39 -10.39 -19.16
CA LEU A 328 19.98 -11.76 -18.87
C LEU A 328 20.34 -12.62 -20.08
N ASN A 329 21.56 -13.14 -20.10
CA ASN A 329 21.97 -14.14 -21.06
C ASN A 329 21.29 -15.47 -20.71
N CYS A 330 20.04 -15.65 -21.12
CA CYS A 330 19.37 -16.94 -21.07
C CYS A 330 19.94 -17.94 -22.10
N SER A 331 21.12 -17.66 -22.71
CA SER A 331 21.79 -18.51 -23.69
C SER A 331 22.18 -19.85 -23.06
N ILE A 332 21.42 -20.89 -23.42
CA ILE A 332 21.75 -22.28 -23.10
C ILE A 332 22.90 -22.74 -24.02
N SER A 333 23.79 -23.58 -23.50
CA SER A 333 24.85 -24.18 -24.32
C SER A 333 24.25 -24.94 -25.52
N PRO A 334 24.76 -24.75 -26.75
CA PRO A 334 24.15 -25.28 -27.98
C PRO A 334 24.19 -26.81 -28.13
N LYS A 335 24.64 -27.55 -27.12
CA LYS A 335 24.77 -29.02 -27.18
C LYS A 335 23.47 -29.78 -26.95
N ASP A 336 22.45 -29.15 -26.35
CA ASP A 336 21.20 -29.86 -25.97
C ASP A 336 19.96 -29.38 -26.76
N TYR A 337 20.06 -28.35 -27.62
CA TYR A 337 18.88 -27.66 -28.18
C TYR A 337 19.14 -27.03 -29.56
N THR A 338 18.82 -27.75 -30.64
CA THR A 338 18.96 -27.26 -32.03
C THR A 338 17.66 -26.71 -32.64
N PHE A 339 16.52 -26.73 -31.94
CA PHE A 339 15.22 -26.48 -32.55
C PHE A 339 14.39 -25.29 -32.00
N LEU A 340 14.74 -24.66 -30.88
CA LEU A 340 13.83 -23.70 -30.20
C LEU A 340 14.22 -22.21 -30.22
N GLY A 341 15.28 -21.80 -30.92
CA GLY A 341 15.72 -20.39 -30.91
C GLY A 341 16.29 -19.94 -29.55
N VAL A 342 16.53 -18.63 -29.40
CA VAL A 342 16.99 -18.04 -28.13
C VAL A 342 15.76 -17.88 -27.22
N PRO A 343 15.78 -18.42 -25.99
CA PRO A 343 14.64 -18.32 -25.07
C PRO A 343 14.36 -16.87 -24.69
N GLN A 344 13.08 -16.50 -24.68
CA GLN A 344 12.63 -15.18 -24.26
C GLN A 344 12.31 -15.15 -22.76
N THR A 345 12.60 -14.02 -22.13
CA THR A 345 12.27 -13.77 -20.72
C THR A 345 10.82 -13.30 -20.60
N LEU A 346 10.07 -13.84 -19.65
CA LEU A 346 8.64 -13.53 -19.48
C LEU A 346 8.33 -12.79 -18.18
N ASN A 347 8.98 -13.17 -17.08
CA ASN A 347 8.78 -12.55 -15.77
C ASN A 347 10.04 -12.65 -14.92
N ILE A 348 10.14 -11.78 -13.92
CA ILE A 348 11.20 -11.80 -12.91
C ILE A 348 10.57 -11.69 -11.51
N LYS A 349 11.20 -12.37 -10.55
CA LYS A 349 10.91 -12.20 -9.13
C LYS A 349 12.21 -12.14 -8.34
N PHE A 350 12.32 -11.17 -7.43
CA PHE A 350 13.44 -11.09 -6.50
C PHE A 350 13.16 -11.95 -5.27
N LEU A 351 14.21 -12.60 -4.75
CA LEU A 351 14.10 -13.38 -3.52
C LEU A 351 13.87 -12.42 -2.33
N PRO A 352 12.75 -12.51 -1.58
CA PRO A 352 12.42 -11.53 -0.54
C PRO A 352 13.44 -11.48 0.60
N SER A 353 14.07 -12.61 0.94
CA SER A 353 15.08 -12.70 2.01
C SER A 353 16.46 -12.19 1.60
N ASN A 354 16.79 -12.26 0.30
CA ASN A 354 18.04 -11.75 -0.23
C ASN A 354 17.82 -11.19 -1.65
N PRO A 355 17.60 -9.87 -1.78
CA PRO A 355 17.28 -9.21 -3.06
C PRO A 355 18.46 -9.24 -4.06
N ASN A 356 19.63 -9.74 -3.67
CA ASN A 356 20.74 -9.98 -4.61
C ASN A 356 20.43 -11.11 -5.57
N HIS A 357 19.56 -12.04 -5.19
CA HIS A 357 19.15 -13.17 -6.00
C HIS A 357 17.78 -12.92 -6.61
N PHE A 358 17.62 -13.31 -7.86
CA PHE A 358 16.36 -13.26 -8.55
C PHE A 358 16.21 -14.47 -9.47
N VAL A 359 14.97 -14.77 -9.82
CA VAL A 359 14.61 -15.83 -10.75
C VAL A 359 13.84 -15.24 -11.93
N VAL A 360 14.10 -15.75 -13.13
CA VAL A 360 13.48 -15.27 -14.37
C VAL A 360 12.82 -16.44 -15.07
N GLY A 361 11.51 -16.34 -15.31
CA GLY A 361 10.74 -17.30 -16.10
C GLY A 361 10.98 -17.11 -17.59
N THR A 362 11.04 -18.22 -18.33
CA THR A 362 11.25 -18.21 -19.79
C THR A 362 10.11 -18.91 -20.53
N ASP A 363 10.05 -18.69 -21.84
CA ASP A 363 9.11 -19.33 -22.77
C ASP A 363 9.42 -20.82 -23.07
N ALA A 364 10.60 -21.30 -22.68
CA ALA A 364 11.08 -22.65 -22.90
C ALA A 364 10.96 -23.56 -21.65
N GLY A 365 10.19 -23.13 -20.65
CA GLY A 365 9.75 -23.98 -19.53
C GLY A 365 10.74 -24.13 -18.39
N PHE A 366 11.92 -23.52 -18.47
CA PHE A 366 12.86 -23.43 -17.35
C PHE A 366 12.82 -22.04 -16.71
N VAL A 367 13.32 -21.97 -15.48
CA VAL A 367 13.51 -20.73 -14.76
C VAL A 367 15.01 -20.51 -14.60
N SER A 368 15.52 -19.34 -14.97
CA SER A 368 16.92 -18.99 -14.78
C SER A 368 17.14 -18.35 -13.42
N HIS A 369 18.31 -18.58 -12.83
CA HIS A 369 18.73 -17.96 -11.58
C HIS A 369 19.83 -16.93 -11.88
N GLY A 370 19.60 -15.69 -11.48
CA GLY A 370 20.54 -14.59 -11.65
C GLY A 370 20.87 -13.89 -10.34
N THR A 371 21.96 -13.12 -10.36
CA THR A 371 22.28 -12.19 -9.28
C THR A 371 22.56 -10.79 -9.82
N ARG A 372 22.32 -9.78 -8.99
CA ARG A 372 22.51 -8.36 -9.34
C ARG A 372 23.97 -7.98 -9.63
N HIS A 373 24.92 -8.76 -9.13
CA HIS A 373 26.37 -8.50 -9.25
C HIS A 373 27.07 -9.43 -10.25
N GLU A 374 26.31 -10.07 -11.15
CA GLU A 374 26.82 -10.95 -12.22
C GLU A 374 27.69 -12.12 -11.75
N LEU A 375 27.54 -12.53 -10.48
CA LEU A 375 28.21 -13.71 -9.95
C LEU A 375 27.48 -14.96 -10.44
N LYS A 376 28.26 -15.94 -10.92
CA LYS A 376 27.72 -17.25 -11.32
C LYS A 376 27.28 -18.00 -10.06
N VAL A 377 25.97 -18.18 -9.89
CA VAL A 377 25.40 -18.90 -8.74
C VAL A 377 24.83 -20.26 -9.19
N PRO A 378 25.13 -21.35 -8.47
CA PRO A 378 24.45 -22.63 -8.65
C PRO A 378 23.15 -22.70 -7.80
N PRO A 379 22.09 -23.35 -8.29
CA PRO A 379 21.89 -23.82 -9.66
C PRO A 379 21.65 -22.63 -10.60
N LYS A 380 22.13 -22.72 -11.85
CA LYS A 380 21.92 -21.67 -12.87
C LYS A 380 20.49 -21.69 -13.45
N TRP A 381 19.90 -22.87 -13.46
CA TRP A 381 18.59 -23.14 -14.05
C TRP A 381 17.81 -24.02 -13.10
N PHE A 382 16.50 -23.84 -13.10
CA PHE A 382 15.55 -24.75 -12.49
C PHE A 382 14.79 -25.44 -13.61
N LYS A 383 14.89 -26.77 -13.65
CA LYS A 383 14.36 -27.62 -14.72
C LYS A 383 13.21 -28.48 -14.21
N PRO A 384 12.25 -28.88 -15.06
CA PRO A 384 11.24 -29.87 -14.66
C PRO A 384 11.89 -31.22 -14.33
N GLN A 385 11.24 -32.00 -13.46
CA GLN A 385 11.70 -33.33 -13.00
C GLN A 385 11.59 -34.40 -14.09
N GLN A 386 10.58 -34.31 -14.95
CA GLN A 386 10.35 -35.20 -16.06
C GLN A 386 9.95 -34.43 -17.31
N GLY A 387 10.46 -34.90 -18.45
CA GLY A 387 10.29 -34.23 -19.74
C GLY A 387 11.50 -33.36 -20.05
N GLY A 388 12.13 -33.63 -21.18
CA GLY A 388 13.07 -32.69 -21.77
C GLY A 388 12.38 -31.36 -22.10
N PRO A 389 13.07 -30.45 -22.78
CA PRO A 389 12.52 -29.15 -23.07
C PRO A 389 11.25 -29.22 -23.88
N ARG A 390 10.22 -28.55 -23.37
CA ARG A 390 8.96 -28.35 -24.05
C ARG A 390 8.78 -26.85 -24.22
N ALA A 391 8.15 -26.45 -25.33
CA ALA A 391 7.73 -25.07 -25.56
C ALA A 391 6.56 -24.74 -24.60
N THR A 392 6.87 -24.61 -23.33
CA THR A 392 5.94 -24.34 -22.24
C THR A 392 6.34 -23.02 -21.60
N GLN A 393 5.45 -22.03 -21.64
CA GLN A 393 5.74 -20.71 -21.07
C GLN A 393 5.60 -20.73 -19.55
N VAL A 394 6.55 -20.10 -18.86
CA VAL A 394 6.45 -19.83 -17.42
C VAL A 394 5.68 -18.53 -17.21
N ASN A 395 4.38 -18.65 -16.92
CA ASN A 395 3.48 -17.50 -16.83
C ASN A 395 3.53 -16.80 -15.47
N ALA A 396 3.69 -17.57 -14.38
CA ALA A 396 3.65 -17.04 -13.03
C ALA A 396 4.75 -17.63 -12.15
N ILE A 397 5.37 -16.77 -11.34
CA ILE A 397 6.33 -17.16 -10.30
C ILE A 397 5.95 -16.42 -9.02
N ASP A 398 5.95 -17.14 -7.89
CA ASP A 398 5.72 -16.52 -6.58
C ASP A 398 6.58 -17.16 -5.48
N PHE A 399 7.24 -16.31 -4.68
CA PHE A 399 8.06 -16.75 -3.55
C PHE A 399 7.21 -16.94 -2.31
N SER A 400 7.56 -17.93 -1.49
CA SER A 400 6.88 -18.11 -0.21
C SER A 400 7.16 -16.91 0.71
N PRO A 401 6.13 -16.27 1.29
CA PRO A 401 6.30 -15.12 2.18
C PRO A 401 6.83 -15.51 3.57
N PHE A 402 6.99 -16.81 3.86
CA PHE A 402 7.34 -17.34 5.18
C PHE A 402 8.85 -17.56 5.38
N GLY A 403 9.68 -16.74 4.72
CA GLY A 403 11.14 -16.67 4.93
C GLY A 403 11.97 -17.81 4.35
N LYS A 404 11.35 -18.89 3.86
CA LYS A 404 12.05 -19.98 3.19
C LYS A 404 12.32 -19.64 1.73
N PRO A 405 13.51 -19.97 1.20
CA PRO A 405 13.85 -19.70 -0.20
C PRO A 405 13.24 -20.77 -1.11
N ILE A 406 11.91 -20.89 -1.07
CA ILE A 406 11.11 -21.74 -1.96
C ILE A 406 10.19 -20.87 -2.80
N PHE A 407 9.92 -21.31 -4.03
CA PHE A 407 9.05 -20.59 -4.95
C PHE A 407 8.23 -21.55 -5.79
N LEU A 408 7.06 -21.09 -6.18
CA LEU A 408 6.16 -21.80 -7.08
C LEU A 408 6.31 -21.27 -8.49
N VAL A 409 6.10 -22.16 -9.46
CA VAL A 409 6.14 -21.86 -10.89
C VAL A 409 4.88 -22.42 -11.53
N GLY A 410 4.11 -21.54 -12.17
CA GLY A 410 2.93 -21.89 -12.96
C GLY A 410 3.21 -21.82 -14.45
N CYS A 411 2.86 -22.88 -15.18
CA CYS A 411 3.19 -23.05 -16.58
C CYS A 411 1.95 -22.97 -17.50
N SER A 412 2.18 -22.73 -18.80
CA SER A 412 1.13 -22.67 -19.82
C SER A 412 0.47 -24.02 -20.15
N ASP A 413 1.10 -25.14 -19.79
CA ASP A 413 0.55 -26.49 -19.95
C ASP A 413 -0.31 -26.94 -18.75
N GLY A 414 -0.52 -26.05 -17.78
CA GLY A 414 -1.25 -26.37 -16.55
C GLY A 414 -0.44 -27.08 -15.48
N SER A 415 0.87 -27.25 -15.70
CA SER A 415 1.77 -27.76 -14.68
C SER A 415 2.11 -26.71 -13.63
N ILE A 416 2.28 -27.18 -12.39
CA ILE A 416 2.75 -26.38 -11.27
C ILE A 416 3.98 -27.07 -10.69
N ARG A 417 5.01 -26.29 -10.36
CA ARG A 417 6.25 -26.79 -9.76
C ARG A 417 6.59 -26.02 -8.50
N LEU A 418 7.00 -26.72 -7.46
CA LEU A 418 7.56 -26.16 -6.25
C LEU A 418 9.07 -26.38 -6.26
N HIS A 419 9.83 -25.28 -6.30
CA HIS A 419 11.29 -25.31 -6.32
C HIS A 419 11.87 -24.73 -5.03
N GLN A 420 13.05 -25.21 -4.67
CA GLN A 420 13.90 -24.61 -3.65
C GLN A 420 15.11 -23.98 -4.32
N MET A 421 15.53 -22.79 -3.87
CA MET A 421 16.66 -22.06 -4.46
C MET A 421 17.97 -22.85 -4.51
N ALA A 422 18.14 -23.86 -3.65
CA ALA A 422 19.36 -24.68 -3.58
C ALA A 422 19.36 -25.90 -4.52
N SER A 423 18.23 -26.25 -5.14
CA SER A 423 18.09 -27.47 -5.96
C SER A 423 17.71 -27.12 -7.41
N GLU A 424 18.34 -27.76 -8.40
CA GLU A 424 17.99 -27.59 -9.82
C GLU A 424 16.64 -28.24 -10.18
N LEU A 425 16.27 -29.33 -9.50
CA LEU A 425 15.02 -30.06 -9.70
C LEU A 425 13.95 -29.57 -8.72
N PRO A 426 12.65 -29.65 -9.08
CA PRO A 426 11.58 -29.27 -8.17
C PRO A 426 11.49 -30.27 -7.02
N LEU A 427 11.07 -29.78 -5.86
CA LEU A 427 10.66 -30.63 -4.73
C LEU A 427 9.39 -31.39 -5.09
N MET A 428 8.45 -30.70 -5.75
CA MET A 428 7.17 -31.29 -6.16
C MET A 428 6.77 -30.75 -7.53
N GLN A 429 6.23 -31.63 -8.38
CA GLN A 429 5.74 -31.27 -9.71
C GLN A 429 4.38 -31.89 -9.97
N TRP A 430 3.40 -31.04 -10.27
CA TRP A 430 2.03 -31.43 -10.56
C TRP A 430 1.72 -31.14 -12.02
N ASN A 431 1.74 -32.17 -12.87
CA ASN A 431 1.66 -32.01 -14.33
C ASN A 431 0.27 -31.67 -14.87
N ASN A 432 -0.80 -31.96 -14.12
CA ASN A 432 -2.18 -31.83 -14.60
C ASN A 432 -3.09 -31.14 -13.58
N SER A 433 -2.54 -30.19 -12.81
CA SER A 433 -3.23 -29.48 -11.73
C SER A 433 -4.53 -28.82 -12.19
N THR A 434 -4.48 -28.18 -13.36
CA THR A 434 -5.56 -27.41 -13.97
C THR A 434 -6.19 -28.15 -15.16
N ALA A 435 -6.10 -29.49 -15.20
CA ALA A 435 -6.62 -30.31 -16.30
C ALA A 435 -6.06 -29.90 -17.69
N GLY A 436 -4.80 -29.46 -17.74
CA GLY A 436 -4.10 -29.03 -18.95
C GLY A 436 -4.36 -27.58 -19.39
N GLN A 437 -5.11 -26.80 -18.60
CA GLN A 437 -5.37 -25.38 -18.90
C GLN A 437 -4.21 -24.50 -18.42
N SER A 438 -3.84 -23.50 -19.21
CA SER A 438 -2.76 -22.56 -18.88
C SER A 438 -2.97 -21.87 -17.53
N VAL A 439 -1.94 -21.88 -16.68
CA VAL A 439 -1.94 -21.11 -15.43
C VAL A 439 -1.79 -19.63 -15.78
N VAL A 440 -2.73 -18.79 -15.34
CA VAL A 440 -2.72 -17.34 -15.56
C VAL A 440 -1.98 -16.64 -14.43
N THR A 441 -2.37 -16.93 -13.20
CA THR A 441 -1.71 -16.39 -12.00
C THR A 441 -1.60 -17.48 -10.94
N LEU A 442 -0.53 -17.42 -10.16
CA LEU A 442 -0.28 -18.29 -9.03
C LEU A 442 0.25 -17.42 -7.89
N GLN A 443 -0.32 -17.57 -6.70
CA GLN A 443 0.10 -16.79 -5.51
C GLN A 443 -0.05 -17.61 -4.21
N TRP A 444 0.91 -17.47 -3.31
CA TRP A 444 0.85 -18.03 -1.96
C TRP A 444 -0.22 -17.32 -1.12
N ALA A 445 -0.81 -18.06 -0.18
CA ALA A 445 -1.58 -17.44 0.88
C ALA A 445 -0.64 -16.63 1.79
N LEU A 446 -1.09 -15.45 2.21
CA LEU A 446 -0.30 -14.58 3.07
C LEU A 446 -0.35 -15.01 4.53
N THR A 447 -1.38 -15.75 4.95
CA THR A 447 -1.62 -16.14 6.35
C THR A 447 -1.20 -17.57 6.67
N ARG A 448 -1.23 -18.48 5.68
CA ARG A 448 -0.93 -19.91 5.84
C ARG A 448 0.22 -20.35 4.93
N PRO A 449 1.30 -20.95 5.46
CA PRO A 449 2.48 -21.35 4.68
C PRO A 449 2.27 -22.52 3.72
N ALA A 450 1.29 -23.39 3.96
CA ALA A 450 1.05 -24.56 3.13
C ALA A 450 -0.01 -24.34 2.03
N VAL A 451 -0.60 -23.13 1.97
CA VAL A 451 -1.74 -22.84 1.09
C VAL A 451 -1.32 -21.93 -0.05
N PHE A 452 -1.76 -22.25 -1.27
CA PHE A 452 -1.61 -21.38 -2.43
C PHE A 452 -2.81 -21.45 -3.36
N PHE A 453 -2.98 -20.39 -4.15
CA PHE A 453 -4.08 -20.20 -5.09
C PHE A 453 -3.58 -20.20 -6.52
N VAL A 454 -4.37 -20.79 -7.41
CA VAL A 454 -4.06 -20.88 -8.84
C VAL A 454 -5.29 -20.47 -9.63
N LEU A 455 -5.11 -19.60 -10.61
CA LEU A 455 -6.14 -19.25 -11.59
C LEU A 455 -5.75 -19.86 -12.94
N ASP A 456 -6.68 -20.58 -13.57
CA ASP A 456 -6.50 -21.04 -14.95
C ASP A 456 -7.14 -20.11 -15.99
N ALA A 457 -6.79 -20.34 -17.26
CA ALA A 457 -7.32 -19.59 -18.39
C ALA A 457 -8.84 -19.75 -18.61
N THR A 458 -9.46 -20.78 -18.02
CA THR A 458 -10.90 -21.03 -18.04
C THR A 458 -11.65 -20.40 -16.86
N SER A 459 -10.99 -19.50 -16.10
CA SER A 459 -11.58 -18.77 -14.97
C SER A 459 -11.99 -19.67 -13.79
N VAL A 460 -11.22 -20.74 -13.56
CA VAL A 460 -11.35 -21.59 -12.37
C VAL A 460 -10.25 -21.25 -11.38
N VAL A 461 -10.66 -21.00 -10.13
CA VAL A 461 -9.75 -20.81 -8.99
C VAL A 461 -9.57 -22.14 -8.28
N TYR A 462 -8.32 -22.60 -8.17
CA TYR A 462 -7.93 -23.80 -7.44
C TYR A 462 -7.27 -23.39 -6.13
N ILE A 463 -7.61 -24.10 -5.04
CA ILE A 463 -6.93 -23.98 -3.76
C ILE A 463 -6.15 -25.26 -3.52
N TRP A 464 -4.89 -25.09 -3.16
CA TRP A 464 -4.03 -26.14 -2.69
C TRP A 464 -3.77 -25.92 -1.20
N ASP A 465 -3.88 -26.98 -0.42
CA ASP A 465 -3.37 -27.05 0.96
C ASP A 465 -2.48 -28.29 1.03
N LEU A 466 -1.16 -28.06 1.03
CA LEU A 466 -0.16 -29.13 0.97
C LEU A 466 -0.19 -30.05 2.20
N LEU A 467 -0.83 -29.64 3.29
CA LEU A 467 -0.96 -30.46 4.50
C LEU A 467 -2.24 -31.31 4.51
N GLU A 468 -3.25 -30.94 3.72
CA GLU A 468 -4.46 -31.76 3.55
C GLU A 468 -4.32 -32.73 2.38
N ASN A 469 -3.85 -32.25 1.23
CA ASN A 469 -3.62 -33.07 0.04
C ASN A 469 -2.49 -32.48 -0.81
N ASP A 470 -1.42 -33.24 -0.91
CA ASP A 470 -0.21 -32.89 -1.64
C ASP A 470 -0.21 -33.35 -3.10
N LEU A 471 -1.22 -34.12 -3.55
CA LEU A 471 -1.31 -34.65 -4.91
C LEU A 471 -2.29 -33.89 -5.80
N SER A 472 -3.34 -33.30 -5.22
CA SER A 472 -4.42 -32.67 -5.97
C SER A 472 -5.04 -31.48 -5.22
N PRO A 473 -5.61 -30.49 -5.93
CA PRO A 473 -6.20 -29.32 -5.31
C PRO A 473 -7.38 -29.70 -4.41
N VAL A 474 -7.42 -29.12 -3.21
CA VAL A 474 -8.44 -29.37 -2.18
C VAL A 474 -9.80 -28.78 -2.58
N ALA A 475 -9.80 -27.63 -3.25
CA ALA A 475 -11.02 -27.00 -3.71
C ALA A 475 -10.86 -26.41 -5.11
N LYS A 476 -11.97 -26.38 -5.85
CA LYS A 476 -12.07 -25.78 -7.19
C LYS A 476 -13.34 -24.94 -7.26
N GLN A 477 -13.23 -23.69 -7.68
CA GLN A 477 -14.37 -22.82 -7.91
C GLN A 477 -14.32 -22.25 -9.33
N PRO A 478 -15.18 -22.74 -10.24
CA PRO A 478 -15.42 -22.08 -11.51
C PRO A 478 -16.19 -20.78 -11.30
N VAL A 479 -15.81 -19.74 -12.04
CA VAL A 479 -16.54 -18.47 -12.11
C VAL A 479 -17.22 -18.37 -13.47
N TRP A 480 -18.55 -18.49 -13.47
CA TRP A 480 -19.35 -18.62 -14.70
C TRP A 480 -19.85 -17.29 -15.28
N SER A 481 -19.75 -16.20 -14.51
CA SER A 481 -20.39 -14.93 -14.88
C SER A 481 -19.63 -14.17 -15.96
N ASP A 482 -18.30 -14.23 -15.91
CA ASP A 482 -17.41 -13.48 -16.79
C ASP A 482 -16.00 -14.10 -16.73
N LYS A 483 -15.19 -13.89 -17.78
CA LYS A 483 -13.81 -14.34 -17.83
C LYS A 483 -12.98 -13.52 -16.84
N ILE A 484 -12.18 -14.20 -16.03
CA ILE A 484 -11.24 -13.57 -15.09
C ILE A 484 -9.93 -13.32 -15.83
N THR A 485 -9.48 -12.07 -15.83
CA THR A 485 -8.21 -11.68 -16.47
C THR A 485 -7.02 -11.92 -15.55
N THR A 486 -7.15 -11.60 -14.26
CA THR A 486 -6.08 -11.74 -13.27
C THR A 486 -6.61 -11.84 -11.84
N MET A 487 -5.76 -12.31 -10.93
CA MET A 487 -6.04 -12.52 -9.52
C MET A 487 -4.92 -11.92 -8.66
N ALA A 488 -5.30 -11.33 -7.53
CA ALA A 488 -4.36 -10.88 -6.51
C ALA A 488 -4.85 -11.27 -5.10
N VAL A 489 -3.97 -11.80 -4.26
CA VAL A 489 -4.26 -12.21 -2.88
C VAL A 489 -4.09 -11.01 -1.95
N LEU A 490 -5.14 -10.72 -1.18
CA LEU A 490 -5.10 -9.76 -0.07
C LEU A 490 -5.11 -10.50 1.26
N GLY A 491 -4.54 -9.91 2.29
CA GLY A 491 -4.66 -10.42 3.65
C GLY A 491 -3.81 -9.61 4.61
N GLU A 492 -3.95 -9.81 5.90
CA GLU A 492 -3.14 -9.12 6.91
C GLU A 492 -2.50 -10.16 7.85
N PRO A 493 -1.34 -10.76 7.50
CA PRO A 493 -0.67 -11.75 8.35
C PRO A 493 -0.33 -11.26 9.75
N GLU A 494 -0.10 -9.96 9.92
CA GLU A 494 0.24 -9.35 11.22
C GLU A 494 -0.96 -9.28 12.17
N LYS A 495 -2.19 -9.30 11.66
CA LYS A 495 -3.38 -9.24 12.50
C LYS A 495 -3.89 -10.66 12.80
N PRO A 496 -4.17 -10.99 14.07
CA PRO A 496 -4.68 -12.31 14.46
C PRO A 496 -6.09 -12.60 13.92
N SER A 497 -6.74 -11.61 13.29
CA SER A 497 -8.03 -11.76 12.62
C SER A 497 -8.03 -12.81 11.49
N GLY A 498 -6.86 -13.13 10.91
CA GLY A 498 -6.71 -14.15 9.88
C GLY A 498 -7.52 -13.85 8.62
N VAL A 499 -7.74 -12.58 8.31
CA VAL A 499 -8.50 -12.16 7.14
C VAL A 499 -7.62 -12.37 5.91
N LEU A 500 -8.04 -13.30 5.06
CA LEU A 500 -7.46 -13.60 3.76
C LEU A 500 -8.55 -13.40 2.71
N GLY A 501 -8.22 -12.74 1.62
CA GLY A 501 -9.11 -12.54 0.50
C GLY A 501 -8.40 -12.64 -0.83
N ILE A 502 -9.20 -12.66 -1.88
CA ILE A 502 -8.77 -12.75 -3.26
C ILE A 502 -9.52 -11.68 -4.03
N ALA A 503 -8.78 -10.79 -4.69
CA ALA A 503 -9.28 -9.85 -5.68
C ALA A 503 -9.26 -10.53 -7.05
N LEU A 504 -10.39 -10.49 -7.75
CA LEU A 504 -10.56 -11.06 -9.10
C LEU A 504 -10.97 -9.93 -10.03
N ALA A 505 -10.16 -9.68 -11.06
CA ALA A 505 -10.52 -8.78 -12.15
C ALA A 505 -11.22 -9.58 -13.25
N LYS A 506 -12.36 -9.06 -13.68
CA LYS A 506 -13.14 -9.61 -14.78
C LYS A 506 -12.86 -8.83 -16.07
N GLU A 507 -13.07 -9.49 -17.20
CA GLU A 507 -12.88 -8.87 -18.53
C GLU A 507 -13.84 -7.71 -18.75
N SER A 508 -15.05 -7.73 -18.17
CA SER A 508 -16.01 -6.61 -18.21
C SER A 508 -15.59 -5.35 -17.45
N GLY A 509 -14.39 -5.30 -16.85
CA GLY A 509 -13.94 -4.16 -16.04
C GLY A 509 -14.38 -4.19 -14.57
N ILE A 510 -15.04 -5.27 -14.13
CA ILE A 510 -15.51 -5.44 -12.75
C ILE A 510 -14.41 -6.06 -11.86
N ILE A 511 -14.28 -5.56 -10.63
CA ILE A 511 -13.39 -6.12 -9.60
C ILE A 511 -14.21 -6.69 -8.44
N ASP A 512 -14.11 -8.00 -8.24
CA ASP A 512 -14.72 -8.71 -7.11
C ASP A 512 -13.67 -8.96 -6.03
N ILE A 513 -13.99 -8.63 -4.78
CA ILE A 513 -13.21 -8.99 -3.59
C ILE A 513 -13.93 -10.12 -2.86
N LYS A 514 -13.26 -11.27 -2.71
CA LYS A 514 -13.78 -12.46 -2.04
C LYS A 514 -12.94 -12.80 -0.82
N TYR A 515 -13.54 -12.81 0.37
CA TYR A 515 -12.87 -13.31 1.57
C TYR A 515 -12.95 -14.83 1.63
N VAL A 516 -11.78 -15.45 1.71
CA VAL A 516 -11.62 -16.90 1.74
C VAL A 516 -12.18 -17.46 3.05
N LYS A 517 -12.77 -18.66 2.99
CA LYS A 517 -13.24 -19.38 4.17
C LYS A 517 -12.16 -19.52 5.22
N LYS A 518 -12.59 -19.48 6.49
CA LYS A 518 -11.72 -19.60 7.66
C LYS A 518 -10.78 -20.82 7.63
N ILE A 519 -11.20 -21.92 7.00
CA ILE A 519 -10.40 -23.16 6.89
C ILE A 519 -9.06 -22.91 6.19
N TRP A 520 -9.06 -22.11 5.11
CA TRP A 520 -7.85 -21.78 4.34
C TRP A 520 -7.23 -20.45 4.73
N ALA A 521 -7.89 -19.67 5.59
CA ALA A 521 -7.45 -18.34 6.00
C ALA A 521 -6.79 -18.30 7.39
N LEU A 522 -7.29 -19.09 8.36
CA LEU A 522 -6.79 -19.06 9.73
C LEU A 522 -5.49 -19.89 9.87
N PRO A 523 -4.43 -19.32 10.47
CA PRO A 523 -3.18 -20.05 10.69
C PRO A 523 -3.40 -21.23 11.65
N GLN A 524 -2.81 -22.38 11.33
CA GLN A 524 -2.82 -23.54 12.20
C GLN A 524 -1.56 -23.58 13.08
N PRO A 525 -1.63 -24.11 14.32
CA PRO A 525 -0.44 -24.32 15.13
C PRO A 525 0.51 -25.32 14.46
N ASP A 526 1.80 -25.01 14.52
CA ASP A 526 2.91 -25.81 13.99
C ASP A 526 2.85 -26.08 12.49
N GLU A 527 2.08 -25.29 11.74
CA GLU A 527 1.89 -25.47 10.29
C GLU A 527 3.21 -25.35 9.52
N ALA A 528 4.03 -24.37 9.88
CA ALA A 528 5.34 -24.17 9.28
C ALA A 528 6.30 -25.35 9.53
N GLU A 529 6.23 -25.99 10.69
CA GLU A 529 7.05 -27.16 11.02
C GLU A 529 6.61 -28.39 10.24
N LYS A 530 5.29 -28.63 10.16
CA LYS A 530 4.72 -29.73 9.37
C LYS A 530 5.07 -29.61 7.90
N LEU A 531 4.96 -28.40 7.34
CA LEU A 531 5.38 -28.14 5.97
C LEU A 531 6.87 -28.45 5.79
N ASN A 532 7.72 -28.16 6.77
CA ASN A 532 9.15 -28.46 6.67
C ASN A 532 9.44 -29.95 6.63
N LEU A 533 8.75 -30.71 7.45
CA LEU A 533 8.88 -32.17 7.44
C LEU A 533 8.46 -32.73 6.07
N LEU A 534 7.37 -32.22 5.49
CA LEU A 534 6.92 -32.60 4.15
C LEU A 534 7.95 -32.24 3.06
N LEU A 535 8.50 -31.02 3.11
CA LEU A 535 9.54 -30.59 2.15
C LEU A 535 10.84 -31.38 2.30
N GLN A 536 11.21 -31.78 3.52
CA GLN A 536 12.37 -32.63 3.78
C GLN A 536 12.19 -34.07 3.29
N GLN A 537 10.96 -34.58 3.29
CA GLN A 537 10.64 -35.89 2.72
C GLN A 537 10.70 -35.90 1.18
N ALA A 538 10.54 -34.73 0.56
CA ALA A 538 10.57 -34.55 -0.89
C ALA A 538 11.99 -34.30 -1.46
N LEU A 539 12.97 -34.00 -0.60
CA LEU A 539 14.41 -33.91 -0.93
C LEU A 539 15.04 -35.29 -0.98
#